data_AF-A0A383BJX1-F1
#
_entry.id   AF-A0A383BJX1-F1
#
_cell.length_a   1.000
_cell.length_b   1.000
_cell.length_c   1.000
_cell.angle_alpha   90.00
_cell.angle_beta   90.00
_cell.angle_gamma   90.00
#
_symmetry.space_group_name_H-M   'P 1'
#
loop_
_entity.id
_entity.type
_entity.pdbx_description
1 polymer ?
#
loop_
_entity_poly.entity_id
_entity_poly.type
_entity_poly.pdbx_seq_one_letter_code
_entity_poly.pdbx_strand_id
1 'polypeptide(L)' 'MRNLRIAVDIGGTFTDICVLDESSGELRVAKTASTP' A
#
# COMPACT_ATOMS: atom_id res chain seq x y z
N MET A 1 18.42 7.31 -3.30
CA MET A 1 17.52 7.12 -2.14
C MET A 1 16.19 6.62 -2.69
N ARG A 2 15.57 5.63 -2.05
CA ARG A 2 14.28 5.09 -2.51
C ARG A 2 13.17 5.97 -1.94
N ASN A 3 12.40 6.63 -2.81
CA ASN A 3 11.33 7.54 -2.38
C ASN A 3 10.00 6.79 -2.52
N LEU A 4 9.49 6.27 -1.42
CA LEU A 4 8.27 5.47 -1.41
C LEU A 4 7.09 6.31 -0.94
N ARG A 5 6.00 6.28 -1.71
CA ARG A 5 4.69 6.76 -1.29
C ARG A 5 3.80 5.58 -0.98
N ILE A 6 3.12 5.64 0.16
CA ILE A 6 2.24 4.56 0.62
C ILE A 6 0.85 5.14 0.83
N ALA A 7 -0.15 4.50 0.23
CA ALA A 7 -1.56 4.74 0.49
C ALA A 7 -2.16 3.51 1.18
N VAL A 8 -2.98 3.74 2.20
CA VAL A 8 -3.63 2.69 2.99
C VAL A 8 -5.11 3.01 3.08
N ASP A 9 -5.95 2.02 2.78
CA ASP A 9 -7.40 2.06 3.00
C ASP A 9 -7.80 0.92 3.95
N ILE A 10 -8.40 1.26 5.08
CA ILE A 10 -8.73 0.32 6.15
C ILE A 10 -10.23 0.08 6.14
N GLY A 11 -10.63 -1.12 5.72
CA GLY A 11 -12.00 -1.62 5.87
C GLY A 11 -12.15 -2.52 7.10
N GLY A 12 -13.38 -2.98 7.34
CA GLY A 12 -13.68 -3.91 8.45
C GLY A 12 -13.14 -5.33 8.24
N THR A 13 -13.07 -5.81 6.99
CA THR A 13 -12.59 -7.17 6.67
C THR A 13 -11.16 -7.18 6.15
N PHE A 14 -10.79 -6.21 5.32
CA PHE A 14 -9.48 -6.14 4.69
C PHE A 14 -8.91 -4.72 4.74
N THR A 15 -7.58 -4.66 4.74
CA THR A 15 -6.78 -3.46 4.56
C THR A 15 -6.09 -3.54 3.20
N ASP A 16 -6.27 -2.50 2.40
CA ASP A 16 -5.65 -2.35 1.09
C ASP A 16 -4.43 -1.42 1.19
N ILE A 17 -3.33 -1.83 0.56
CA ILE A 17 -2.03 -1.16 0.64
C ILE A 17 -1.51 -0.97 -0.78
N CYS A 18 -1.21 0.28 -1.13
CA CYS A 18 -0.57 0.65 -2.39
C CYS A 18 0.78 1.29 -2.10
N VAL A 19 1.86 0.76 -2.68
CA VAL A 19 3.22 1.28 -2.57
C VAL A 19 3.69 1.73 -3.94
N LEU A 20 3.97 3.03 -4.07
CA LEU A 20 4.58 3.63 -5.25
C LEU A 20 6.04 3.96 -4.95
N ASP A 21 6.96 3.39 -5.72
CA ASP A 21 8.34 3.86 -5.77
C ASP A 21 8.44 5.01 -6.76
N GLU A 22 8.53 6.25 -6.27
CA GLU A 22 8.57 7.45 -7.12
C GLU A 22 9.86 7.54 -7.95
N SER A 23 10.90 6.79 -7.59
CA SER A 23 12.15 6.79 -8.36
C SER A 23 12.09 5.93 -9.62
N SER A 24 11.29 4.86 -9.60
CA SER A 24 11.14 3.91 -10.71
C SER A 24 9.76 3.95 -11.37
N GLY A 25 8.77 4.52 -10.69
CA GLY A 25 7.35 4.44 -11.05
C GLY A 25 6.72 3.08 -10.74
N GLU A 26 7.43 2.16 -10.06
CA GLU A 26 6.91 0.84 -9.73
C GLU A 26 5.75 0.94 -8.73
N LEU A 27 4.59 0.36 -9.09
CA LEU A 27 3.43 0.24 -8.21
C LEU A 27 3.27 -1.21 -7.74
N ARG A 28 3.23 -1.40 -6.43
CA ARG A 28 2.90 -2.68 -5.79
C ARG A 28 1.63 -2.53 -4.98
N VAL A 29 0.75 -3.53 -5.08
CA VAL A 29 -0.52 -3.56 -4.36
C VAL A 29 -0.57 -4.83 -3.51
N ALA A 30 -1.02 -4.69 -2.27
CA ALA A 30 -1.26 -5.80 -1.35
C ALA A 30 -2.62 -5.61 -0.67
N LYS A 31 -3.26 -6.74 -0.36
CA LYS A 31 -4.49 -6.81 0.44
C LYS A 31 -4.26 -7.81 1.56
N THR A 32 -4.61 -7.44 2.79
CA THR A 32 -4.50 -8.31 3.97
C THR A 32 -5.76 -8.23 4.80
N ALA A 33 -6.08 -9.28 5.58
CA ALA A 33 -7.18 -9.23 6.53
C ALA A 33 -6.94 -8.11 7.56
N SER A 34 -7.98 -7.34 7.89
CA SER A 34 -7.92 -6.30 8.91
C SER A 34 -7.87 -6.89 10.32
N THR A 35 -7.20 -6.19 11.23
CA THR A 35 -7.18 -6.49 12.66
C THR A 35 -7.84 -5.32 13.42
N PRO A 36 -9.06 -5.50 13.93
CA PRO A 36 -9.78 -4.45 14.68
C PRO A 36 -9.10 -4.05 15.99
#